data_AF-A0A374UM04-F1
#
_entry.id   AF-A0A374UM04-F1
#
_cell.length_a   1.000
_cell.length_b   1.000
_cell.length_c   1.000
_cell.angle_alpha   90.00
_cell.angle_beta   90.00
_cell.angle_gamma   90.00
#
_symmetry.space_group_name_H-M   'P 1'
#
loop_
_entity.id
_entity.type
_entity.pdbx_description
1 polymer ?
#
loop_
_entity_poly.entity_id
_entity_poly.type
_entity_poly.pdbx_seq_one_letter_code
_entity_poly.pdbx_strand_id
1 'polypeptide(L)'
;MDFLIENGVLIKVIDPEPSVIIPDLVRIIGSEAFLGCENITDVVIPNSVISIEQSAFACCNKIEKITIPDGVKNIDFYAFALCKIYVRLKY
;
A
#
# COMPACT_ATOMS: atom_id res chain seq x y z
N MET A 1 -8.59 -8.35 -9.97
CA MET A 1 -7.49 -7.44 -9.61
C MET A 1 -6.18 -8.03 -10.09
N ASP A 2 -5.31 -7.20 -10.67
CA ASP A 2 -3.96 -7.57 -11.10
C ASP A 2 -2.92 -6.56 -10.58
N PHE A 3 -1.64 -6.95 -10.59
CA PHE A 3 -0.53 -6.08 -10.19
C PHE A 3 0.55 -6.06 -11.27
N LEU A 4 1.09 -4.86 -11.54
CA LEU A 4 2.37 -4.72 -12.21
C LEU A 4 3.48 -4.78 -11.17
N ILE A 5 4.27 -5.85 -11.19
CA ILE A 5 5.38 -6.07 -10.28
C ILE A 5 6.65 -6.35 -11.07
N GLU A 6 7.71 -5.59 -10.79
CA GLU A 6 9.02 -5.78 -11.40
C GLU A 6 10.09 -5.89 -10.31
N ASN A 7 10.86 -6.97 -10.32
CA ASN A 7 11.97 -7.19 -9.37
C ASN A 7 11.58 -7.01 -7.88
N GLY A 8 10.34 -7.38 -7.53
CA GLY A 8 9.80 -7.23 -6.17
C GLY A 8 9.29 -5.83 -5.84
N VAL A 9 9.21 -4.92 -6.81
CA VAL A 9 8.58 -3.60 -6.66
C VAL A 9 7.17 -3.67 -7.23
N LEU A 10 6.15 -3.42 -6.39
CA LEU A 10 4.78 -3.23 -6.86
C LEU A 10 4.69 -1.82 -7.43
N ILE A 11 4.65 -1.73 -8.76
CA ILE A 11 4.66 -0.47 -9.51
C ILE A 11 3.26 0.10 -9.63
N LYS A 12 2.25 -0.76 -9.84
CA LYS A 12 0.88 -0.32 -10.08
C LYS A 12 -0.13 -1.42 -9.80
N VAL A 13 -1.27 -1.07 -9.21
CA VAL A 13 -2.47 -1.93 -9.18
C VAL A 13 -3.33 -1.72 -10.44
N ILE A 14 -3.89 -2.81 -10.95
CA ILE A 14 -4.76 -2.83 -12.13
C ILE A 14 -6.11 -3.41 -11.68
N ASP A 15 -7.19 -2.70 -12.01
CA ASP A 15 -8.57 -3.03 -11.63
C ASP A 15 -8.70 -3.34 -10.11
N PRO A 16 -8.48 -2.32 -9.25
CA PRO A 16 -8.45 -2.52 -7.81
C PRO A 16 -9.82 -2.94 -7.28
N GLU A 17 -9.82 -4.05 -6.54
CA GLU A 17 -10.97 -4.54 -5.79
C GLU A 17 -11.02 -3.89 -4.40
N PRO A 18 -12.16 -3.90 -3.69
CA PRO A 18 -12.27 -3.32 -2.36
C PRO A 18 -11.27 -3.88 -1.34
N SER A 19 -10.94 -5.17 -1.43
CA SER A 19 -9.97 -5.83 -0.56
C SER A 19 -8.73 -6.24 -1.34
N VAL A 20 -7.58 -5.72 -0.94
CA VAL A 20 -6.30 -5.93 -1.61
C VAL A 20 -5.36 -6.71 -0.72
N ILE A 21 -4.89 -7.85 -1.21
CA ILE A 21 -3.82 -8.64 -0.60
C ILE A 21 -2.59 -8.48 -1.48
N ILE A 22 -1.56 -7.79 -0.96
CA ILE A 22 -0.31 -7.60 -1.69
C ILE A 22 0.48 -8.93 -1.69
N PRO A 23 1.03 -9.40 -2.83
CA PRO A 23 1.75 -10.66 -2.90
C PRO A 23 3.01 -10.71 -2.03
N ASP A 24 3.31 -11.87 -1.42
CA ASP A 24 4.46 -12.05 -0.52
C ASP A 24 5.84 -11.81 -1.16
N LEU A 25 5.93 -11.82 -2.50
CA LEU A 25 7.18 -11.52 -3.21
C LEU A 25 7.51 -10.02 -3.27
N VAL A 26 6.56 -9.15 -2.90
CA VAL A 26 6.73 -7.69 -2.92
C VAL A 26 7.64 -7.27 -1.77
N ARG A 27 8.70 -6.54 -2.11
CA ARG A 27 9.66 -5.93 -1.18
C ARG A 27 9.40 -4.44 -1.04
N ILE A 28 8.94 -3.78 -2.10
CA ILE A 28 8.73 -2.33 -2.15
C ILE A 28 7.34 -2.07 -2.72
N ILE A 29 6.55 -1.25 -2.03
CA ILE A 29 5.37 -0.63 -2.62
C ILE A 29 5.85 0.67 -3.25
N GLY A 30 5.90 0.68 -4.58
CA GLY A 30 6.53 1.75 -5.35
C GLY A 30 5.78 3.08 -5.25
N SER A 31 6.45 4.15 -5.68
CA SER A 31 5.84 5.47 -5.76
C SER A 31 4.52 5.45 -6.53
N GLU A 32 3.49 6.06 -5.93
CA GLU A 32 2.15 6.21 -6.52
C GLU A 32 1.44 4.89 -6.91
N ALA A 33 1.91 3.74 -6.43
CA ALA A 33 1.43 2.43 -6.90
C ALA A 33 -0.08 2.17 -6.72
N PHE A 34 -0.69 2.80 -5.73
CA PHE A 34 -2.13 2.81 -5.46
C PHE A 34 -2.74 4.23 -5.55
N LEU A 35 -2.03 5.23 -6.08
CA LEU A 35 -2.48 6.62 -6.10
C LEU A 35 -3.93 6.75 -6.63
N GLY A 36 -4.80 7.34 -5.82
CA GLY A 36 -6.19 7.60 -6.19
C GLY A 36 -7.09 6.37 -6.29
N CYS A 37 -6.72 5.24 -5.69
CA CYS A 37 -7.59 4.06 -5.64
C CYS A 37 -8.76 4.27 -4.65
N GLU A 38 -9.83 4.93 -5.11
CA GLU A 38 -11.00 5.29 -4.30
C GLU A 38 -11.97 4.13 -4.02
N ASN A 39 -11.71 2.93 -4.55
CA ASN A 39 -12.56 1.76 -4.33
C ASN A 39 -12.01 0.81 -3.27
N ILE A 40 -10.75 0.96 -2.87
CA ILE A 40 -10.09 0.10 -1.89
C ILE A 40 -10.53 0.50 -0.48
N THR A 41 -11.02 -0.46 0.29
CA THR A 41 -11.41 -0.32 1.70
C THR A 41 -10.40 -0.99 2.63
N ASP A 42 -9.80 -2.09 2.19
CA ASP A 42 -8.92 -2.93 3.01
C ASP A 42 -7.64 -3.28 2.26
N VAL A 43 -6.50 -3.08 2.93
CA VAL A 43 -5.18 -3.46 2.39
C VAL A 43 -4.43 -4.31 3.41
N VAL A 44 -4.01 -5.50 2.97
CA VAL A 44 -3.09 -6.38 3.69
C VAL A 44 -1.71 -6.26 3.06
N ILE A 45 -0.77 -5.65 3.80
CA ILE A 45 0.64 -5.57 3.43
C ILE A 45 1.36 -6.78 4.04
N PRO A 46 2.07 -7.61 3.25
CA PRO A 46 2.79 -8.78 3.77
C PRO A 46 4.09 -8.37 4.47
N ASN A 47 4.57 -9.23 5.38
CA ASN A 47 5.80 -9.01 6.16
C ASN A 47 7.07 -8.89 5.32
N SER A 48 7.01 -9.26 4.04
CA SER A 48 8.11 -9.14 3.09
C SER A 48 8.37 -7.69 2.64
N VAL A 49 7.40 -6.79 2.79
CA VAL A 49 7.57 -5.38 2.44
C VAL A 49 8.53 -4.70 3.40
N ILE A 50 9.54 -4.04 2.85
CA ILE A 50 10.57 -3.29 3.59
C ILE A 50 10.44 -1.78 3.41
N SER A 51 9.76 -1.32 2.36
CA SER A 51 9.62 0.11 2.02
C SER A 51 8.26 0.41 1.40
N ILE A 52 7.68 1.54 1.80
CA ILE A 52 6.48 2.14 1.20
C ILE A 52 6.91 3.52 0.69
N GLU A 53 6.96 3.69 -0.62
CA GLU A 53 7.54 4.87 -1.27
C GLU A 53 6.56 6.05 -1.37
N GLN A 54 7.08 7.17 -1.91
CA GLN A 54 6.37 8.45 -1.98
C GLN A 54 4.96 8.29 -2.57
N SER A 55 3.95 8.81 -1.88
CA SER A 55 2.56 8.82 -2.33
C SER A 55 1.97 7.45 -2.69
N ALA A 56 2.57 6.34 -2.24
CA ALA A 56 2.16 4.98 -2.62
C ALA A 56 0.65 4.71 -2.52
N PHE A 57 -0.02 5.23 -1.48
CA PHE A 57 -1.47 5.13 -1.27
C PHE A 57 -2.15 6.50 -1.24
N ALA A 58 -1.54 7.57 -1.75
CA ALA A 58 -2.14 8.89 -1.67
C ALA A 58 -3.52 8.92 -2.35
N CYS A 59 -4.44 9.72 -1.82
CA CYS A 59 -5.83 9.86 -2.30
C CYS A 59 -6.69 8.58 -2.26
N CYS A 60 -6.24 7.50 -1.62
CA CYS A 60 -7.08 6.32 -1.34
C CYS A 60 -8.05 6.59 -0.17
N ASN A 61 -9.03 7.45 -0.41
CA ASN A 61 -9.90 8.06 0.60
C ASN A 61 -10.89 7.10 1.28
N LYS A 62 -11.11 5.90 0.74
CA LYS A 62 -12.01 4.87 1.29
C LYS A 62 -11.30 3.78 2.09
N ILE A 63 -9.97 3.78 2.18
CA ILE A 63 -9.27 2.79 3.01
C ILE A 63 -9.67 3.00 4.47
N GLU A 64 -10.37 2.03 5.04
CA GLU A 64 -10.79 2.02 6.44
C GLU A 64 -9.70 1.41 7.33
N LYS A 65 -8.99 0.41 6.78
CA LYS A 65 -7.99 -0.35 7.52
C LYS A 65 -6.77 -0.67 6.67
N ILE A 66 -5.61 -0.33 7.22
CA ILE A 66 -4.32 -0.82 6.73
C ILE A 66 -3.46 -1.24 7.92
N THR A 67 -2.85 -2.42 7.82
CA THR A 67 -1.89 -2.90 8.83
C THR A 67 -0.50 -2.79 8.23
N ILE A 68 0.37 -2.00 8.87
CA ILE A 68 1.77 -1.89 8.49
C ILE A 68 2.56 -2.97 9.26
N PRO A 69 3.27 -3.89 8.57
CA PRO A 69 4.11 -4.87 9.22
C PRO A 69 5.31 -4.24 9.93
N ASP A 70 5.76 -4.87 11.03
CA ASP A 70 6.94 -4.43 11.79
C ASP A 70 8.23 -4.44 10.97
N GLY A 71 8.26 -5.20 9.87
CA GLY A 71 9.39 -5.29 8.94
C GLY A 71 9.57 -4.08 8.02
N VAL A 72 8.56 -3.19 7.93
CA VAL A 72 8.64 -1.97 7.11
C VAL A 72 9.61 -0.98 7.78
N LYS A 73 10.71 -0.69 7.09
CA LYS A 73 11.77 0.19 7.61
C LYS A 73 11.59 1.64 7.20
N ASN A 74 11.01 1.86 6.03
CA ASN A 74 10.85 3.18 5.44
C ASN A 74 9.39 3.37 5.00
N ILE A 75 8.83 4.51 5.39
CA ILE A 75 7.56 5.04 4.88
C ILE A 75 7.85 6.47 4.45
N ASP A 76 7.80 6.71 3.15
CA ASP A 76 8.25 7.98 2.58
C ASP A 76 7.15 9.06 2.62
N PHE A 77 7.49 10.28 2.21
CA PHE A 77 6.60 11.43 2.24
C PHE A 77 5.30 11.14 1.51
N TYR A 78 4.20 11.57 2.12
CA TYR A 78 2.85 11.49 1.54
C TYR A 78 2.37 10.06 1.22
N ALA A 79 3.05 9.00 1.67
CA ALA A 79 2.66 7.62 1.39
C ALA A 79 1.17 7.32 1.65
N PHE A 80 0.56 8.01 2.62
CA PHE A 80 -0.87 7.92 2.95
C PHE A 80 -1.59 9.28 2.92
N ALA A 81 -1.12 10.23 2.11
CA ALA A 81 -1.73 11.56 2.03
C ALA A 81 -3.18 11.47 1.59
N LEU A 82 -4.06 12.23 2.25
CA LEU A 82 -5.51 12.28 1.97
C LEU A 82 -6.23 10.92 2.13
N CYS A 83 -5.59 9.93 2.76
CA CYS A 83 -6.26 8.73 3.24
C CYS A 83 -6.98 9.03 4.55
N LYS A 84 -8.20 8.52 4.71
CA LYS A 84 -8.95 8.60 5.98
C LYS A 84 -8.60 7.43 6.91
N ILE A 85 -7.34 7.01 6.89
CA ILE A 85 -6.90 5.79 7.56
C ILE A 85 -6.66 6.02 9.05
N TYR A 86 -7.06 5.04 9.86
CA TYR A 86 -6.59 4.89 11.23
C TYR A 86 -5.32 4.04 11.22
N VAL A 87 -4.14 4.68 11.18
CA VAL A 87 -2.87 3.96 11.33
C VAL A 87 -2.76 3.48 12.78
N ARG A 88 -2.94 2.17 13.02
CA ARG A 88 -2.57 1.55 14.30
C ARG A 88 -1.09 1.24 14.28
N LEU A 89 -0.29 2.13 14.87
CA LEU A 89 1.08 1.79 15.27
C LEU A 89 0.96 0.79 16.44
N LYS A 90 1.35 -0.46 16.25
CA LYS A 90 1.53 -1.39 17.36
C LYS A 90 2.87 -1.06 18.01
N TYR A 91 2.81 -0.61 19.27
CA TYR A 91 3.96 -0.51 20.17
C TYR A 91 4.15 -1.81 20.94
#